data_AF-Q7QIC8-F1
#
_entry.id   AF-Q7QIC8-F1
#
_cell.length_a   1.000
_cell.length_b   1.000
_cell.length_c   1.000
_cell.angle_alpha   90.00
_cell.angle_beta   90.00
_cell.angle_gamma   90.00
#
_symmetry.space_group_name_H-M   'P 1'
#
loop_
_entity.id
_entity.type
_entity.pdbx_description
1 polymer ?
#
loop_
_entity_poly.entity_id
_entity_poly.type
_entity_poly.pdbx_seq_one_letter_code
_entity_poly.pdbx_strand_id
1 'polypeptide(L)'
;MDSTSSDAGKEDDDESSSSSTTSGSEATSPKRSELDDFREQWQKELKKEQHVASAATVAPAGGNVGDGKDSIEQQARLLFQQGSELERSGKVFEAMRLYRRATQLVPDIEFRVYDKKHAKATTAAAEVDGLMERMLEANIDEDEENLEGVDLGLRFQTLMARSGKLFERASGDRKLIVTSAHFSDLPMEVILYILRWVVSNDLDLKSLERFASVCRGFYLLARDPEIWRHACMRIWGVNLGVLKGTPFSSWREMYINRPRILFHGCYISRTSYLRSGENSFQDQFYRPIQLVEYYRYFRFFADGKVLMMTTADEPQQCVVRLKQRVPTQNEILRGHYRLHDDIVIVVIQRNRPSAAGQMQRPGRKARDIEPEYGQQTFLMELQIVSTGKRPFSQLHWKQYTMVQQRNNQEKTTQFELTTTKYPPLYFSRVKSYHQESEGPLK
;
A
#
# COMPACT_ATOMS: atom_id res chain seq x y z
N MET A 1 21.69 24.35 40.84
CA MET A 1 22.48 23.40 41.62
C MET A 1 21.86 22.02 41.46
N ASP A 2 22.38 21.02 40.76
CA ASP A 2 23.36 20.84 39.68
C ASP A 2 22.99 19.46 39.07
N SER A 3 22.79 19.34 37.75
CA SER A 3 23.74 18.76 36.77
C SER A 3 24.26 17.38 37.19
N THR A 4 24.02 16.25 36.51
CA THR A 4 24.56 15.76 35.21
C THR A 4 23.79 14.47 34.82
N SER A 5 23.44 14.08 33.58
CA SER A 5 24.08 13.92 32.26
C SER A 5 25.11 12.78 32.11
N SER A 6 24.74 11.71 31.40
CA SER A 6 25.52 10.93 30.40
C SER A 6 24.68 9.69 30.01
N ASP A 7 24.20 9.48 28.78
CA ASP A 7 24.82 9.38 27.44
C ASP A 7 25.33 7.97 27.06
N ALA A 8 24.92 7.59 25.84
CA ALA A 8 25.42 6.63 24.85
C ALA A 8 25.74 5.15 25.17
N GLY A 9 25.32 4.27 24.24
CA GLY A 9 25.89 2.93 24.05
C GLY A 9 25.04 2.05 23.11
N LYS A 10 25.53 1.84 21.89
CA LYS A 10 24.94 1.17 20.73
C LYS A 10 25.83 -0.04 20.35
N GLU A 11 25.27 -1.03 19.64
CA GLU A 11 25.95 -2.07 18.80
C GLU A 11 26.76 -3.16 19.57
N ASP A 12 26.88 -4.44 19.21
CA ASP A 12 26.36 -5.36 18.18
C ASP A 12 26.67 -6.82 18.62
N ASP A 13 25.99 -7.80 17.98
CA ASP A 13 26.34 -9.20 17.57
C ASP A 13 27.51 -9.95 18.26
N ASP A 14 27.53 -11.26 18.54
CA ASP A 14 27.15 -12.49 17.81
C ASP A 14 27.33 -13.69 18.78
N GLU A 15 26.64 -14.83 18.55
CA GLU A 15 27.29 -16.16 18.45
C GLU A 15 26.28 -17.34 18.37
N SER A 16 26.34 -17.96 17.19
CA SER A 16 26.09 -19.35 16.78
C SER A 16 25.93 -20.47 17.83
N SER A 17 25.02 -21.40 17.53
CA SER A 17 25.07 -22.78 18.01
C SER A 17 24.98 -23.76 16.84
N SER A 18 25.98 -24.63 16.77
CA SER A 18 26.12 -25.74 15.84
C SER A 18 25.62 -27.05 16.48
N SER A 19 25.20 -28.01 15.65
CA SER A 19 25.29 -29.42 16.00
C SER A 19 25.50 -30.30 14.75
N SER A 20 26.38 -31.27 14.95
CA SER A 20 27.06 -32.19 14.02
C SER A 20 26.32 -33.54 13.92
N THR A 21 26.56 -34.42 12.94
CA THR A 21 27.63 -35.44 12.98
C THR A 21 27.69 -36.38 11.74
N THR A 22 28.94 -36.66 11.28
CA THR A 22 29.57 -37.94 10.81
C THR A 22 29.01 -38.69 9.59
N SER A 23 29.77 -39.30 8.65
CA SER A 23 31.14 -39.88 8.62
C SER A 23 31.55 -40.26 7.18
N GLY A 24 32.87 -40.34 6.88
CA GLY A 24 33.40 -41.26 5.85
C GLY A 24 34.31 -40.67 4.77
N SER A 25 35.54 -41.17 4.72
CA SER A 25 36.72 -40.76 3.93
C SER A 25 36.71 -41.15 2.44
N GLU A 26 37.24 -40.29 1.56
CA GLU A 26 38.26 -40.63 0.55
C GLU A 26 38.74 -39.37 -0.20
N ALA A 27 40.06 -39.17 -0.23
CA ALA A 27 40.71 -38.06 -0.92
C ALA A 27 40.67 -38.28 -2.44
N THR A 28 39.94 -37.43 -3.16
CA THR A 28 40.07 -37.27 -4.61
C THR A 28 40.40 -35.82 -4.92
N SER A 29 41.53 -35.62 -5.60
CA SER A 29 41.94 -34.34 -6.16
C SER A 29 40.88 -33.81 -7.12
N PRO A 30 40.60 -32.49 -7.15
CA PRO A 30 39.61 -31.95 -8.06
C PRO A 30 40.13 -32.05 -9.49
N LYS A 31 39.42 -32.79 -10.34
CA LYS A 31 39.62 -32.77 -11.79
C LYS A 31 39.40 -31.34 -12.28
N ARG A 32 40.47 -30.71 -12.76
CA ARG A 32 40.43 -29.41 -13.46
C ARG A 32 39.48 -29.55 -14.65
N SER A 33 38.51 -28.65 -14.76
CA SER A 33 37.49 -28.70 -15.82
C SER A 33 38.08 -28.16 -17.12
N GLU A 34 37.72 -28.74 -18.27
CA GLU A 34 38.08 -28.24 -19.60
C GLU A 34 37.71 -26.75 -19.78
N LEU A 35 36.71 -26.27 -19.04
CA LEU A 35 36.30 -24.87 -19.00
C LEU A 35 37.28 -23.95 -18.27
N ASP A 36 38.00 -24.46 -17.27
CA ASP A 36 39.02 -23.68 -16.56
C ASP A 36 40.29 -23.55 -17.41
N ASP A 37 40.65 -24.61 -18.13
CA ASP A 37 41.74 -24.58 -19.11
C ASP A 37 41.41 -23.65 -20.28
N PHE A 38 40.15 -23.64 -20.76
CA PHE A 38 39.69 -22.68 -21.77
C PHE A 38 39.75 -21.23 -21.27
N ARG A 39 39.32 -20.96 -20.03
CA ARG A 39 39.36 -19.62 -19.43
C ARG A 39 40.80 -19.11 -19.26
N GLU A 40 41.72 -19.97 -18.84
CA GLU A 40 43.15 -19.61 -18.75
C GLU A 40 43.78 -19.38 -20.13
N GLN A 41 43.46 -20.21 -21.12
CA GLN A 41 43.95 -20.05 -22.49
C GLN A 41 43.44 -18.75 -23.12
N TRP A 42 42.15 -18.46 -22.96
CA TRP A 42 41.54 -17.24 -23.46
C TRP A 42 42.08 -15.97 -22.78
N GLN A 43 42.31 -16.01 -21.46
CA GLN A 43 42.98 -14.92 -20.74
C GLN A 43 44.44 -14.73 -21.17
N LYS A 44 45.15 -15.81 -21.54
CA LYS A 44 46.50 -15.73 -22.11
C LYS A 44 46.49 -15.17 -23.53
N GLU A 45 45.50 -15.49 -24.35
CA GLU A 45 45.33 -14.91 -25.69
C GLU A 45 45.07 -13.39 -25.63
N LEU A 46 44.17 -12.93 -24.75
CA LEU A 46 43.92 -11.49 -24.57
C LEU A 46 45.15 -10.72 -24.11
N LYS A 47 45.95 -11.30 -23.21
CA LYS A 47 47.22 -10.70 -22.77
C LYS A 47 48.28 -10.72 -23.88
N LYS A 48 48.28 -11.76 -24.74
CA LYS A 48 49.18 -11.85 -25.90
C LYS A 48 48.82 -10.82 -26.96
N GLU A 49 47.54 -10.58 -27.24
CA GLU A 49 47.10 -9.52 -28.15
C GLU A 49 47.42 -8.11 -27.61
N GLN A 50 47.27 -7.87 -26.29
CA GLN A 50 47.70 -6.62 -25.68
C GLN A 50 49.22 -6.40 -25.75
N HIS A 51 50.03 -7.45 -25.60
CA HIS A 51 51.49 -7.34 -25.72
C HIS A 51 51.97 -7.22 -27.18
N VAL A 52 51.24 -7.74 -28.18
CA VAL A 52 51.55 -7.54 -29.61
C VAL A 52 51.21 -6.12 -30.06
N ALA A 53 50.15 -5.51 -29.52
CA ALA A 53 49.85 -4.09 -29.73
C ALA A 53 50.87 -3.14 -29.05
N SER A 54 51.59 -3.62 -28.04
CA SER A 54 52.53 -2.81 -27.22
C SER A 54 54.02 -3.00 -27.57
N ALA A 55 54.37 -3.98 -28.41
CA ALA A 55 55.77 -4.33 -28.72
C ALA A 55 56.25 -3.95 -30.14
N ALA A 56 55.42 -3.28 -30.94
CA ALA A 56 55.81 -2.77 -32.26
C ALA A 56 56.25 -1.29 -32.20
N THR A 57 57.15 -0.94 -31.28
CA THR A 57 57.87 0.36 -31.30
C THR A 57 59.31 0.18 -30.82
N VAL A 58 60.19 -0.24 -31.71
CA VAL A 58 61.62 0.12 -31.67
C VAL A 58 62.08 0.44 -33.09
N ALA A 59 62.67 1.63 -33.24
CA ALA A 59 63.09 2.26 -34.49
C ALA A 59 64.15 1.45 -35.27
N PRO A 60 64.32 1.77 -36.56
CA PRO A 60 65.60 2.31 -36.95
C PRO A 60 65.48 3.69 -37.61
N ALA A 61 66.61 4.39 -37.57
CA ALA A 61 66.80 5.77 -37.98
C ALA A 61 66.39 6.09 -39.43
N GLY A 62 65.91 7.32 -39.62
CA GLY A 62 66.01 8.06 -40.89
C GLY A 62 64.68 8.41 -41.57
N GLY A 63 64.30 9.70 -41.52
CA GLY A 63 63.47 10.34 -42.55
C GLY A 63 62.08 10.84 -42.12
N ASN A 64 61.91 12.17 -42.10
CA ASN A 64 60.63 12.89 -42.06
C ASN A 64 59.63 12.40 -43.14
N VAL A 65 58.58 11.63 -42.80
CA VAL A 65 57.39 11.41 -43.67
C VAL A 65 56.13 11.11 -42.83
N GLY A 66 55.62 12.08 -42.07
CA GLY A 66 54.41 11.92 -41.22
C GLY A 66 53.13 12.60 -41.74
N ASP A 67 53.25 13.67 -42.52
CA ASP A 67 52.11 14.56 -42.87
C ASP A 67 51.33 14.10 -44.12
N GLY A 68 51.89 13.16 -44.89
CA GLY A 68 51.31 12.73 -46.16
C GLY A 68 50.17 11.72 -46.03
N LYS A 69 50.16 10.86 -45.01
CA LYS A 69 49.17 9.76 -44.90
C LYS A 69 47.77 10.27 -44.55
N ASP A 70 47.67 11.21 -43.62
CA ASP A 70 46.39 11.85 -43.26
C ASP A 70 45.85 12.73 -44.39
N SER A 71 46.75 13.37 -45.15
CA SER A 71 46.39 14.15 -46.34
C SER A 71 45.81 13.25 -47.46
N ILE A 72 46.44 12.09 -47.70
CA ILE A 72 45.96 11.10 -48.69
C ILE A 72 44.60 10.53 -48.28
N GLU A 73 44.39 10.23 -46.99
CA GLU A 73 43.10 9.73 -46.51
C GLU A 73 41.98 10.77 -46.63
N GLN A 74 42.26 12.05 -46.32
CA GLN A 74 41.30 13.14 -46.51
C GLN A 74 40.96 13.35 -47.99
N GLN A 75 41.95 13.27 -48.86
CA GLN A 75 41.74 13.37 -50.31
C GLN A 75 40.88 12.20 -50.84
N ALA A 76 41.11 10.97 -50.37
CA ALA A 76 40.29 9.82 -50.72
C ALA A 76 38.84 9.98 -50.25
N ARG A 77 38.61 10.56 -49.05
CA ARG A 77 37.25 10.85 -48.54
C ARG A 77 36.50 11.87 -49.38
N LEU A 78 37.16 12.96 -49.80
CA LEU A 78 36.54 13.98 -50.63
C LEU A 78 36.12 13.41 -52.00
N LEU A 79 37.00 12.62 -52.61
CA LEU A 79 36.71 11.94 -53.87
C LEU A 79 35.54 10.95 -53.74
N PHE A 80 35.47 10.22 -52.61
CA PHE A 80 34.37 9.30 -52.34
C PHE A 80 33.04 10.03 -52.14
N GLN A 81 33.02 11.14 -51.38
CA GLN A 81 31.81 11.96 -51.18
C GLN A 81 31.30 12.58 -52.48
N GLN A 82 32.20 13.11 -53.30
CA GLN A 82 31.87 13.64 -54.62
C GLN A 82 31.32 12.53 -55.54
N GLY A 83 31.86 11.31 -55.45
CA GLY A 83 31.31 10.13 -56.12
C GLY A 83 29.87 9.86 -55.72
N SER A 84 29.56 9.88 -54.42
CA SER A 84 28.20 9.64 -53.90
C SER A 84 27.19 10.72 -54.32
N GLU A 85 27.62 11.97 -54.48
CA GLU A 85 26.76 13.05 -54.99
C GLU A 85 26.45 12.88 -56.49
N LEU A 86 27.43 12.46 -57.28
CA LEU A 86 27.24 12.16 -58.70
C LEU A 86 26.37 10.92 -58.92
N GLU A 87 26.52 9.90 -58.08
CA GLU A 87 25.65 8.73 -58.06
C GLU A 87 24.20 9.11 -57.71
N ARG A 88 23.99 9.93 -56.67
CA ARG A 88 22.66 10.43 -56.28
C ARG A 88 22.02 11.32 -57.34
N SER A 89 22.82 12.03 -58.14
CA SER A 89 22.34 12.84 -59.26
C SER A 89 22.22 12.05 -60.57
N GLY A 90 22.40 10.72 -60.54
CA GLY A 90 22.18 9.81 -61.67
C GLY A 90 23.36 9.71 -62.66
N LYS A 91 24.49 10.36 -62.40
CA LYS A 91 25.70 10.33 -63.25
C LYS A 91 26.66 9.22 -62.82
N VAL A 92 26.16 7.98 -62.88
CA VAL A 92 26.85 6.78 -62.34
C VAL A 92 28.21 6.51 -63.00
N PHE A 93 28.36 6.77 -64.30
CA PHE A 93 29.63 6.58 -65.00
C PHE A 93 30.74 7.52 -64.53
N GLU A 94 30.40 8.79 -64.23
CA GLU A 94 31.35 9.76 -63.68
C GLU A 94 31.69 9.42 -62.23
N ALA A 95 30.70 8.98 -61.45
CA ALA A 95 30.87 8.50 -60.07
C ALA A 95 31.85 7.31 -60.00
N MET A 96 31.73 6.34 -60.91
CA MET A 96 32.60 5.15 -60.94
C MET A 96 34.08 5.51 -61.13
N ARG A 97 34.40 6.56 -61.88
CA ARG A 97 35.78 7.06 -62.03
C ARG A 97 36.31 7.64 -60.72
N LEU A 98 35.48 8.37 -59.98
CA LEU A 98 35.86 8.95 -58.70
C LEU A 98 36.03 7.89 -57.62
N TYR A 99 35.14 6.89 -57.58
CA TYR A 99 35.26 5.76 -56.65
C TYR A 99 36.53 4.95 -56.91
N ARG A 100 36.83 4.59 -58.16
CA ARG A 100 38.09 3.91 -58.50
C ARG A 100 39.32 4.68 -58.02
N ARG A 101 39.32 6.01 -58.19
CA ARG A 101 40.42 6.87 -57.73
C ARG A 101 40.50 6.91 -56.20
N ALA A 102 39.37 6.96 -55.50
CA ALA A 102 39.31 6.92 -54.05
C ALA A 102 39.83 5.59 -53.49
N THR A 103 39.42 4.46 -54.07
CA THR A 103 39.86 3.11 -53.66
C THR A 103 41.33 2.86 -53.99
N GLN A 104 41.87 3.44 -55.07
CA GLN A 104 43.30 3.38 -55.37
C GLN A 104 44.16 4.12 -54.34
N LEU A 105 43.64 5.21 -53.74
CA LEU A 105 44.32 5.93 -52.66
C LEU A 105 44.18 5.18 -51.33
N VAL A 106 42.98 4.72 -50.99
CA VAL A 106 42.67 3.98 -49.77
C VAL A 106 41.72 2.82 -50.08
N PRO A 107 42.20 1.56 -50.12
CA PRO A 107 41.42 0.40 -50.54
C PRO A 107 40.16 0.10 -49.72
N ASP A 108 40.07 0.58 -48.48
CA ASP A 108 38.97 0.36 -47.52
C ASP A 108 38.16 1.65 -47.22
N ILE A 109 38.25 2.66 -48.09
CA ILE A 109 37.64 3.98 -47.85
C ILE A 109 36.11 3.94 -47.67
N GLU A 110 35.44 3.01 -48.36
CA GLU A 110 33.99 2.82 -48.29
C GLU A 110 33.55 2.45 -46.86
N PHE A 111 34.15 1.40 -46.28
CA PHE A 111 33.86 0.95 -44.92
C PHE A 111 34.13 2.04 -43.89
N ARG A 112 35.27 2.75 -44.00
CA ARG A 112 35.63 3.83 -43.07
C ARG A 112 34.66 5.02 -43.12
N VAL A 113 34.07 5.32 -44.26
CA VAL A 113 33.08 6.40 -44.41
C VAL A 113 31.71 5.96 -43.88
N TYR A 114 31.31 4.71 -44.11
CA TYR A 114 30.08 4.15 -43.55
C TYR A 114 30.12 4.03 -42.02
N ASP A 115 31.21 3.51 -41.44
CA ASP A 115 31.36 3.36 -39.99
C ASP A 115 31.33 4.72 -39.27
N LYS A 116 31.99 5.76 -39.83
CA LYS A 116 31.95 7.12 -39.27
C LYS A 116 30.58 7.77 -39.38
N LYS A 117 29.80 7.49 -40.43
CA LYS A 117 28.41 7.98 -40.55
C LYS A 117 27.49 7.26 -39.55
N HIS A 118 27.65 5.96 -39.38
CA HIS A 118 26.87 5.19 -38.40
C HIS A 118 27.20 5.60 -36.97
N ALA A 119 28.48 5.80 -36.63
CA ALA A 119 28.90 6.28 -35.31
C ALA A 119 28.32 7.67 -34.99
N LYS A 120 28.33 8.61 -35.95
CA LYS A 120 27.71 9.94 -35.79
C LYS A 120 26.19 9.90 -35.69
N ALA A 121 25.52 8.97 -36.40
CA ALA A 121 24.07 8.81 -36.32
C ALA A 121 23.64 8.24 -34.96
N THR A 122 24.40 7.29 -34.40
CA THR A 122 24.13 6.71 -33.07
C THR A 122 24.35 7.73 -31.95
N THR A 123 25.38 8.59 -32.04
CA THR A 123 25.60 9.67 -31.06
C THR A 123 24.55 10.77 -31.17
N ALA A 124 24.15 11.17 -32.39
CA ALA A 124 23.12 12.18 -32.57
C ALA A 124 21.74 11.71 -32.10
N ALA A 125 21.40 10.42 -32.29
CA ALA A 125 20.18 9.84 -31.76
C ALA A 125 20.16 9.80 -30.23
N ALA A 126 21.28 9.43 -29.59
CA ALA A 126 21.42 9.42 -28.14
C ALA A 126 21.44 10.84 -27.53
N GLU A 127 22.00 11.83 -28.24
CA GLU A 127 21.99 13.24 -27.81
C GLU A 127 20.60 13.86 -27.91
N VAL A 128 19.82 13.55 -28.94
CA VAL A 128 18.43 14.02 -29.09
C VAL A 128 17.51 13.39 -28.05
N ASP A 129 17.68 12.10 -27.75
CA ASP A 129 16.95 11.41 -26.69
C ASP A 129 17.29 12.00 -25.30
N GLY A 130 18.59 12.21 -25.03
CA GLY A 130 19.05 12.85 -23.80
C GLY A 130 18.76 14.35 -23.69
N LEU A 131 18.45 15.05 -24.80
CA LEU A 131 17.97 16.43 -24.81
C LEU A 131 16.45 16.49 -24.57
N MET A 132 15.69 15.53 -25.10
CA MET A 132 14.27 15.38 -24.83
C MET A 132 14.01 15.06 -23.35
N GLU A 133 14.82 14.19 -22.75
CA GLU A 133 14.73 13.84 -21.33
C GLU A 133 15.09 15.03 -20.42
N ARG A 134 16.16 15.77 -20.74
CA ARG A 134 16.52 17.02 -20.05
C ARG A 134 15.50 18.14 -20.23
N MET A 135 14.84 18.25 -21.38
CA MET A 135 13.75 19.21 -21.59
C MET A 135 12.46 18.82 -20.84
N LEU A 136 12.28 17.53 -20.51
CA LEU A 136 11.17 17.05 -19.68
C LEU A 136 11.42 17.35 -18.20
N GLU A 137 12.67 17.23 -17.74
CA GLU A 137 13.10 17.53 -16.37
C GLU A 137 13.18 19.05 -16.08
N ALA A 138 13.55 19.87 -17.07
CA ALA A 138 13.84 21.30 -16.89
C ALA A 138 12.63 22.22 -16.70
N ASN A 139 11.43 21.71 -16.40
CA ASN A 139 10.22 22.55 -16.32
C ASN A 139 9.45 22.52 -15.00
N ILE A 140 9.95 21.86 -13.95
CA ILE A 140 9.37 22.04 -12.61
C ILE A 140 10.49 21.86 -11.57
N ASP A 141 10.95 22.96 -10.98
CA ASP A 141 11.57 22.90 -9.64
C ASP A 141 10.46 22.49 -8.65
N GLU A 142 10.18 21.18 -8.57
CA GLU A 142 9.08 20.61 -7.78
C GLU A 142 9.21 20.93 -6.27
N ASP A 143 10.42 21.26 -5.84
CA ASP A 143 10.77 21.51 -4.44
C ASP A 143 10.47 22.96 -3.98
N GLU A 144 10.15 23.88 -4.90
CA GLU A 144 9.91 25.31 -4.59
C GLU A 144 8.48 25.80 -4.90
N GLU A 145 7.61 24.94 -5.44
CA GLU A 145 6.22 25.30 -5.73
C GLU A 145 5.35 25.34 -4.46
N ASN A 146 4.70 26.48 -4.21
CA ASN A 146 3.66 26.57 -3.19
C ASN A 146 2.42 25.77 -3.63
N LEU A 147 2.22 24.59 -3.04
CA LEU A 147 1.11 23.68 -3.33
C LEU A 147 -0.16 23.95 -2.52
N GLU A 148 -0.21 25.04 -1.75
CA GLU A 148 -1.41 25.40 -1.00
C GLU A 148 -2.58 25.72 -1.94
N GLY A 149 -3.70 25.01 -1.78
CA GLY A 149 -4.91 25.22 -2.56
C GLY A 149 -4.87 24.64 -3.99
N VAL A 150 -3.81 23.93 -4.37
CA VAL A 150 -3.71 23.29 -5.69
C VAL A 150 -4.48 21.97 -5.70
N ASP A 151 -5.32 21.78 -6.73
CA ASP A 151 -5.93 20.46 -7.00
C ASP A 151 -4.86 19.50 -7.52
N LEU A 152 -4.29 18.73 -6.60
CA LEU A 152 -3.30 17.70 -6.89
C LEU A 152 -3.80 16.65 -7.91
N GLY A 153 -5.11 16.39 -7.95
CA GLY A 153 -5.69 15.46 -8.93
C GLY A 153 -5.51 15.99 -10.35
N LEU A 154 -5.91 17.24 -10.59
CA LEU A 154 -5.77 17.89 -11.90
C LEU A 154 -4.29 18.10 -12.27
N ARG A 155 -3.47 18.51 -11.29
CA ARG A 155 -2.01 18.68 -11.49
C ARG A 155 -1.37 17.37 -11.94
N PHE A 156 -1.58 16.29 -11.20
CA PHE A 156 -1.00 15.00 -11.56
C PHE A 156 -1.56 14.46 -12.87
N GLN A 157 -2.86 14.61 -13.16
CA GLN A 157 -3.39 14.24 -14.49
C GLN A 157 -2.67 14.96 -15.63
N THR A 158 -2.39 16.25 -15.46
CA THR A 158 -1.68 17.05 -16.46
C THR A 158 -0.24 16.57 -16.65
N LEU A 159 0.48 16.28 -15.56
CA LEU A 159 1.85 15.77 -15.62
C LEU A 159 1.91 14.40 -16.31
N MET A 160 1.01 13.49 -15.95
CA MET A 160 1.00 12.13 -16.49
C MET A 160 0.54 12.09 -17.96
N ALA A 161 -0.34 13.02 -18.37
CA ALA A 161 -0.70 13.17 -19.78
C ALA A 161 0.49 13.63 -20.64
N ARG A 162 1.43 14.40 -20.07
CA ARG A 162 2.65 14.85 -20.76
C ARG A 162 3.70 13.75 -20.83
N SER A 163 3.88 12.97 -19.77
CA SER A 163 4.86 11.86 -19.74
C SER A 163 4.38 10.60 -20.49
N GLY A 164 3.07 10.46 -20.68
CA GLY A 164 2.45 9.30 -21.33
C GLY A 164 2.57 7.99 -20.53
N LYS A 165 3.07 8.04 -19.29
CA LYS A 165 3.30 6.89 -18.42
C LYS A 165 2.63 7.11 -17.07
N LEU A 166 1.90 6.10 -16.59
CA LEU A 166 1.32 6.12 -15.23
C LEU A 166 2.36 5.86 -14.13
N PHE A 167 3.48 5.25 -14.49
CA PHE A 167 4.56 4.94 -13.56
C PHE A 167 5.89 5.21 -14.24
N GLU A 168 6.75 5.94 -13.56
CA GLU A 168 8.15 6.04 -13.91
C GLU A 168 8.91 4.97 -13.15
N ARG A 169 9.71 4.19 -13.87
CA ARG A 169 10.71 3.32 -13.25
C ARG A 169 11.89 4.18 -12.91
N ALA A 170 12.52 3.93 -11.76
CA ALA A 170 13.86 4.42 -11.49
C ALA A 170 14.81 3.75 -12.49
N SER A 171 14.95 4.36 -13.68
CA SER A 171 15.66 3.76 -14.81
C SER A 171 17.20 3.88 -14.68
N GLY A 172 17.69 4.30 -13.52
CA GLY A 172 19.10 4.64 -13.30
C GLY A 172 19.99 3.50 -12.81
N ASP A 173 19.46 2.47 -12.16
CA ASP A 173 20.32 1.48 -11.51
C ASP A 173 20.56 0.26 -12.39
N ARG A 174 21.41 0.47 -13.42
CA ARG A 174 21.83 -0.54 -14.41
C ARG A 174 22.49 -1.79 -13.80
N LYS A 175 22.74 -1.79 -12.48
CA LYS A 175 23.31 -2.88 -11.67
C LYS A 175 22.25 -3.71 -10.94
N LEU A 176 20.98 -3.32 -10.95
CA LEU A 176 19.90 -4.05 -10.31
C LEU A 176 19.39 -5.14 -11.26
N ILE A 177 19.74 -6.40 -10.96
CA ILE A 177 19.18 -7.57 -11.64
C ILE A 177 17.72 -7.70 -11.19
N VAL A 178 16.79 -7.24 -12.02
CA VAL A 178 15.36 -7.42 -11.79
C VAL A 178 14.98 -8.83 -12.23
N THR A 179 14.75 -9.72 -11.26
CA THR A 179 14.38 -11.13 -11.49
C THR A 179 12.86 -11.37 -11.55
N SER A 180 12.05 -10.34 -11.29
CA SER A 180 10.58 -10.43 -11.20
C SER A 180 9.88 -9.25 -11.89
N ALA A 181 8.65 -9.46 -12.36
CA ALA A 181 7.84 -8.40 -12.96
C ALA A 181 7.57 -7.27 -11.95
N HIS A 182 7.62 -6.02 -12.42
CA HIS A 182 7.36 -4.84 -11.59
C HIS A 182 5.86 -4.57 -11.49
N PHE A 183 5.39 -3.94 -10.41
CA PHE A 183 3.98 -3.59 -10.25
C PHE A 183 3.45 -2.72 -11.41
N SER A 184 4.32 -1.87 -11.98
CA SER A 184 4.00 -1.01 -13.13
C SER A 184 3.78 -1.75 -14.45
N ASP A 185 4.14 -3.04 -14.55
CA ASP A 185 3.85 -3.86 -15.73
C ASP A 185 2.37 -4.28 -15.80
N LEU A 186 1.62 -4.11 -14.72
CA LEU A 186 0.22 -4.52 -14.65
C LEU A 186 -0.68 -3.56 -15.44
N PRO A 187 -1.63 -4.08 -16.23
CA PRO A 187 -2.69 -3.26 -16.82
C PRO A 187 -3.48 -2.52 -15.74
N MET A 188 -3.97 -1.32 -16.05
CA MET A 188 -4.66 -0.46 -15.07
C MET A 188 -5.90 -1.14 -14.47
N GLU A 189 -6.59 -1.97 -15.25
CA GLU A 189 -7.78 -2.72 -14.84
C GLU A 189 -7.44 -3.74 -13.76
N VAL A 190 -6.26 -4.37 -13.85
CA VAL A 190 -5.76 -5.31 -12.85
C VAL A 190 -5.38 -4.57 -11.58
N ILE A 191 -4.74 -3.40 -11.69
CA ILE A 191 -4.42 -2.56 -10.53
C ILE A 191 -5.69 -2.11 -9.83
N LEU A 192 -6.68 -1.60 -10.57
CA LEU A 192 -7.98 -1.21 -10.01
C LEU A 192 -8.70 -2.40 -9.36
N TYR A 193 -8.60 -3.60 -9.94
CA TYR A 193 -9.12 -4.81 -9.32
C TYR A 193 -8.40 -5.14 -8.00
N ILE A 194 -7.07 -5.03 -7.94
CA ILE A 194 -6.29 -5.16 -6.70
C ILE A 194 -6.75 -4.11 -5.67
N LEU A 195 -6.99 -2.86 -6.07
CA LEU A 195 -7.49 -1.83 -5.16
C LEU A 195 -8.87 -2.16 -4.58
N ARG A 196 -9.75 -2.81 -5.35
CA ARG A 196 -11.03 -3.33 -4.81
C ARG A 196 -10.78 -4.38 -3.73
N TRP A 197 -9.74 -5.20 -3.83
CA TRP A 197 -9.33 -6.12 -2.75
C TRP A 197 -8.71 -5.40 -1.56
N VAL A 198 -7.91 -4.35 -1.78
CA VAL A 198 -7.34 -3.54 -0.68
C VAL A 198 -8.45 -2.89 0.15
N VAL A 199 -9.47 -2.31 -0.49
CA VAL A 199 -10.62 -1.75 0.23
C VAL A 199 -11.48 -2.86 0.85
N SER A 200 -11.67 -3.95 0.10
CA SER A 200 -12.42 -5.15 0.49
C SER A 200 -13.88 -4.87 0.90
N ASN A 201 -14.54 -5.91 1.40
CA ASN A 201 -15.85 -5.80 2.05
C ASN A 201 -15.81 -5.06 3.40
N ASP A 202 -14.63 -4.87 4.00
CA ASP A 202 -14.44 -4.20 5.29
C ASP A 202 -14.28 -2.67 5.17
N LEU A 203 -14.22 -2.14 3.94
CA LEU A 203 -14.04 -0.72 3.65
C LEU A 203 -12.75 -0.11 4.26
N ASP A 204 -11.61 -0.78 4.09
CA ASP A 204 -10.31 -0.26 4.53
C ASP A 204 -9.74 0.80 3.57
N LEU A 205 -10.43 1.94 3.51
CA LEU A 205 -10.01 3.09 2.70
C LEU A 205 -8.73 3.76 3.24
N LYS A 206 -8.29 3.43 4.45
CA LYS A 206 -6.99 3.93 4.91
C LYS A 206 -5.86 3.26 4.14
N SER A 207 -5.94 1.96 3.91
CA SER A 207 -4.95 1.26 3.09
C SER A 207 -4.95 1.78 1.65
N LEU A 208 -6.12 2.17 1.12
CA LEU A 208 -6.23 2.89 -0.16
C LEU A 208 -5.52 4.26 -0.14
N GLU A 209 -5.69 5.07 0.90
CA GLU A 209 -4.99 6.37 1.00
C GLU A 209 -3.48 6.21 1.25
N ARG A 210 -3.03 5.15 1.92
CA ARG A 210 -1.60 4.80 2.02
C ARG A 210 -1.02 4.40 0.67
N PHE A 211 -1.78 3.67 -0.13
CA PHE A 211 -1.41 3.38 -1.51
C PHE A 211 -1.30 4.68 -2.30
N ALA A 212 -2.26 5.60 -2.14
CA ALA A 212 -2.26 6.91 -2.79
C ALA A 212 -1.04 7.78 -2.45
N SER A 213 -0.41 7.59 -1.29
CA SER A 213 0.74 8.39 -0.86
C SER A 213 2.09 7.92 -1.42
N VAL A 214 2.14 6.82 -2.18
CA VAL A 214 3.42 6.27 -2.68
C VAL A 214 3.93 7.04 -3.90
N CYS A 215 3.07 7.28 -4.89
CA CYS A 215 3.45 7.98 -6.12
C CYS A 215 2.25 8.67 -6.77
N ARG A 216 2.52 9.56 -7.75
CA ARG A 216 1.50 10.31 -8.50
C ARG A 216 0.48 9.41 -9.20
N GLY A 217 0.94 8.32 -9.82
CA GLY A 217 0.07 7.35 -10.47
C GLY A 217 -0.88 6.66 -9.49
N PHE A 218 -0.37 6.21 -8.34
CA PHE A 218 -1.19 5.59 -7.30
C PHE A 218 -2.19 6.58 -6.69
N TYR A 219 -1.79 7.85 -6.54
CA TYR A 219 -2.68 8.92 -6.09
C TYR A 219 -3.92 9.06 -6.98
N LEU A 220 -3.73 9.01 -8.30
CA LEU A 220 -4.80 9.10 -9.29
C LEU A 220 -5.67 7.85 -9.28
N LEU A 221 -5.08 6.65 -9.28
CA LEU A 221 -5.82 5.39 -9.27
C LEU A 221 -6.65 5.20 -7.99
N ALA A 222 -6.14 5.63 -6.84
CA ALA A 222 -6.88 5.61 -5.58
C ALA A 222 -8.12 6.53 -5.58
N ARG A 223 -8.19 7.50 -6.50
CA ARG A 223 -9.29 8.43 -6.68
C ARG A 223 -10.28 8.00 -7.76
N ASP A 224 -10.18 6.78 -8.24
CA ASP A 224 -11.15 6.20 -9.18
C ASP A 224 -12.59 6.33 -8.64
N PRO A 225 -13.50 7.01 -9.38
CA PRO A 225 -14.86 7.29 -8.91
C PRO A 225 -15.65 6.04 -8.54
N GLU A 226 -15.41 4.91 -9.22
CA GLU A 226 -16.15 3.68 -8.98
C GLU A 226 -15.78 3.08 -7.62
N ILE A 227 -14.52 3.09 -7.19
CA ILE A 227 -14.14 2.64 -5.84
C ILE A 227 -14.92 3.40 -4.77
N TRP A 228 -14.96 4.73 -4.87
CA TRP A 228 -15.67 5.58 -3.91
C TRP A 228 -17.17 5.40 -3.97
N ARG A 229 -17.75 5.26 -5.17
CA ARG A 229 -19.17 4.95 -5.35
C ARG A 229 -19.56 3.65 -4.65
N HIS A 230 -18.80 2.57 -4.84
CA HIS A 230 -19.07 1.28 -4.18
C HIS A 230 -18.93 1.38 -2.66
N ALA A 231 -17.93 2.14 -2.17
CA ALA A 231 -17.80 2.40 -0.74
C ALA A 231 -19.01 3.17 -0.17
N CYS A 232 -19.51 4.18 -0.90
CA CYS A 232 -20.72 4.91 -0.53
C CYS A 232 -21.97 4.01 -0.56
N MET A 233 -22.13 3.19 -1.59
CA MET A 233 -23.24 2.23 -1.68
C MET A 233 -23.21 1.24 -0.52
N ARG A 234 -22.03 0.80 -0.07
CA ARG A 234 -21.91 -0.12 1.06
C ARG A 234 -22.38 0.50 2.39
N ILE A 235 -22.16 1.80 2.58
CA ILE A 235 -22.52 2.49 3.84
C ILE A 235 -23.99 2.90 3.85
N TRP A 236 -24.44 3.59 2.78
CA TRP A 236 -25.76 4.21 2.75
C TRP A 236 -26.81 3.37 2.01
N GLY A 237 -26.39 2.39 1.20
CA GLY A 237 -27.29 1.49 0.48
C GLY A 237 -28.34 2.26 -0.31
N VAL A 238 -29.61 1.93 -0.06
CA VAL A 238 -30.77 2.59 -0.69
C VAL A 238 -30.87 4.09 -0.34
N ASN A 239 -30.31 4.51 0.79
CA ASN A 239 -30.30 5.91 1.24
C ASN A 239 -29.15 6.72 0.61
N LEU A 240 -28.41 6.16 -0.34
CA LEU A 240 -27.33 6.87 -1.03
C LEU A 240 -27.85 8.05 -1.84
N GLY A 241 -28.95 7.86 -2.57
CA GLY A 241 -29.45 8.83 -3.54
C GLY A 241 -28.59 8.94 -4.80
N VAL A 242 -28.83 9.96 -5.60
CA VAL A 242 -28.06 10.27 -6.82
C VAL A 242 -27.07 11.38 -6.49
N LEU A 243 -25.83 11.29 -6.99
CA LEU A 243 -24.82 12.34 -6.77
C LEU A 243 -25.29 13.70 -7.30
N LYS A 244 -25.92 13.72 -8.49
CA LYS A 244 -26.55 14.92 -9.07
C LYS A 244 -27.70 15.40 -8.16
N GLY A 245 -27.57 16.61 -7.63
CA GLY A 245 -28.55 17.21 -6.72
C GLY A 245 -28.14 17.14 -5.23
N THR A 246 -27.01 16.51 -4.91
CA THR A 246 -26.39 16.61 -3.58
C THR A 246 -25.42 17.81 -3.53
N PRO A 247 -25.06 18.30 -2.33
CA PRO A 247 -24.04 19.35 -2.20
C PRO A 247 -22.61 18.88 -2.51
N PHE A 248 -22.42 17.60 -2.89
CA PHE A 248 -21.11 17.01 -3.11
C PHE A 248 -20.76 16.97 -4.60
N SER A 249 -19.51 17.33 -4.93
CA SER A 249 -18.97 17.30 -6.29
C SER A 249 -18.55 15.90 -6.75
N SER A 250 -18.19 15.02 -5.81
CA SER A 250 -17.70 13.66 -6.10
C SER A 250 -18.14 12.64 -5.06
N TRP A 251 -18.14 11.36 -5.43
CA TRP A 251 -18.39 10.26 -4.49
C TRP A 251 -17.39 10.23 -3.33
N ARG A 252 -16.13 10.61 -3.58
CA ARG A 252 -15.10 10.70 -2.54
C ARG A 252 -15.41 11.81 -1.54
N GLU A 253 -15.76 12.99 -2.02
CA GLU A 253 -16.15 14.10 -1.17
C GLU A 253 -17.38 13.75 -0.31
N MET A 254 -18.39 13.14 -0.94
CA MET A 254 -19.55 12.61 -0.25
C MET A 254 -19.14 11.60 0.82
N TYR A 255 -18.25 10.67 0.50
CA TYR A 255 -17.75 9.70 1.46
C TYR A 255 -17.15 10.39 2.68
N ILE A 256 -16.30 11.40 2.46
CA ILE A 256 -15.55 12.09 3.51
C ILE A 256 -16.45 12.94 4.40
N ASN A 257 -17.38 13.69 3.79
CA ASN A 257 -18.14 14.75 4.47
C ASN A 257 -19.52 14.30 4.96
N ARG A 258 -20.12 13.25 4.37
CA ARG A 258 -21.43 12.75 4.82
C ARG A 258 -21.29 11.94 6.12
N PRO A 259 -22.20 12.14 7.11
CA PRO A 259 -22.21 11.35 8.34
C PRO A 259 -22.21 9.84 8.10
N ARG A 260 -21.29 9.14 8.76
CA ARG A 260 -21.11 7.69 8.67
C ARG A 260 -20.51 7.10 9.94
N ILE A 261 -20.67 5.80 10.09
CA ILE A 261 -20.02 5.03 11.16
C ILE A 261 -18.58 4.69 10.74
N LEU A 262 -17.68 4.63 11.73
CA LEU A 262 -16.29 4.24 11.53
C LEU A 262 -16.08 2.75 11.86
N PHE A 263 -15.48 2.00 10.94
CA PHE A 263 -15.28 0.53 11.06
C PHE A 263 -13.89 0.11 11.55
N HIS A 264 -12.91 1.01 11.48
CA HIS A 264 -11.50 0.73 11.76
C HIS A 264 -11.14 0.83 13.26
N GLY A 265 -12.11 0.55 14.12
CA GLY A 265 -12.03 0.77 15.56
C GLY A 265 -13.33 0.36 16.26
N CYS A 266 -13.49 0.79 17.50
CA CYS A 266 -14.70 0.58 18.27
C CYS A 266 -15.08 1.86 19.01
N TYR A 267 -16.37 2.02 19.28
CA TYR A 267 -16.90 3.11 20.09
C TYR A 267 -16.94 2.66 21.55
N ILE A 268 -16.41 3.48 22.45
CA ILE A 268 -16.23 3.17 23.86
C ILE A 268 -16.93 4.24 24.70
N SER A 269 -17.80 3.81 25.61
CA SER A 269 -18.41 4.67 26.62
C SER A 269 -17.97 4.18 28.00
N ARG A 270 -17.29 5.05 28.76
CA ARG A 270 -16.89 4.78 30.15
C ARG A 270 -17.95 5.35 31.08
N THR A 271 -18.44 4.51 31.99
CA THR A 271 -19.36 4.92 33.05
C THR A 271 -18.76 4.59 34.40
N SER A 272 -18.83 5.52 35.34
CA SER A 272 -18.40 5.32 36.71
C SER A 272 -19.49 5.77 37.69
N TYR A 273 -19.64 5.05 38.79
CA TYR A 273 -20.55 5.40 39.88
C TYR A 273 -20.01 4.95 41.23
N LEU A 274 -20.43 5.65 42.28
CA LEU A 274 -20.11 5.29 43.65
C LEU A 274 -21.13 4.27 44.16
N ARG A 275 -20.64 3.15 44.69
CA ARG A 275 -21.42 2.10 45.32
C ARG A 275 -20.98 1.96 46.77
N SER A 276 -21.91 1.91 47.71
CA SER A 276 -21.57 1.52 49.08
C SER A 276 -21.08 0.07 49.09
N GLY A 277 -19.91 -0.16 49.67
CA GLY A 277 -19.39 -1.49 49.92
C GLY A 277 -20.18 -2.20 51.02
N GLU A 278 -19.83 -3.45 51.30
CA GLU A 278 -20.42 -4.18 52.40
C GLU A 278 -19.96 -3.57 53.72
N ASN A 279 -20.91 -3.25 54.60
CA ASN A 279 -20.58 -2.73 55.93
C ASN A 279 -19.91 -3.85 56.75
N SER A 280 -18.88 -3.51 57.51
CA SER A 280 -18.30 -4.46 58.46
C SER A 280 -19.35 -4.83 59.51
N PHE A 281 -19.48 -6.12 59.80
CA PHE A 281 -20.33 -6.60 60.90
C PHE A 281 -19.84 -6.11 62.27
N GLN A 282 -18.53 -5.83 62.41
CA GLN A 282 -17.90 -5.45 63.68
C GLN A 282 -17.76 -3.93 63.84
N ASP A 283 -17.67 -3.17 62.75
CA ASP A 283 -17.47 -1.73 62.79
C ASP A 283 -18.58 -1.00 62.03
N GLN A 284 -19.52 -0.41 62.78
CA GLN A 284 -20.65 0.36 62.24
C GLN A 284 -20.24 1.75 61.68
N PHE A 285 -19.03 2.23 62.00
CA PHE A 285 -18.49 3.48 61.47
C PHE A 285 -17.74 3.27 60.15
N TYR A 286 -17.30 2.05 59.85
CA TYR A 286 -16.69 1.70 58.57
C TYR A 286 -17.75 1.55 57.47
N ARG A 287 -17.91 2.61 56.68
CA ARG A 287 -18.79 2.65 55.50
C ARG A 287 -17.97 2.79 54.22
N PRO A 288 -17.42 1.69 53.69
CA PRO A 288 -16.59 1.75 52.50
C PRO A 288 -17.42 2.24 51.31
N ILE A 289 -16.84 3.12 50.49
CA ILE A 289 -17.42 3.55 49.21
C ILE A 289 -16.48 3.05 48.11
N GLN A 290 -17.05 2.30 47.16
CA GLN A 290 -16.35 1.75 46.01
C GLN A 290 -16.67 2.60 44.78
N LEU A 291 -15.65 3.07 44.07
CA LEU A 291 -15.81 3.62 42.73
C LEU A 291 -15.86 2.44 41.73
N VAL A 292 -17.03 2.19 41.17
CA VAL A 292 -17.22 1.14 40.16
C VAL A 292 -17.12 1.78 38.79
N GLU A 293 -16.21 1.28 37.97
CA GLU A 293 -16.05 1.70 36.58
C GLU A 293 -16.32 0.54 35.63
N TYR A 294 -17.03 0.83 34.54
CA TYR A 294 -17.25 -0.12 33.46
C TYR A 294 -17.35 0.58 32.12
N TYR A 295 -17.20 -0.22 31.06
CA TYR A 295 -17.11 0.23 29.69
C TYR A 295 -18.18 -0.47 28.84
N ARG A 296 -18.79 0.29 27.93
CA ARG A 296 -19.63 -0.24 26.84
C ARG A 296 -18.88 -0.08 25.53
N TYR A 297 -18.64 -1.19 24.86
CA TYR A 297 -17.96 -1.26 23.58
C TYR A 297 -18.95 -1.57 22.47
N PHE A 298 -18.89 -0.81 21.38
CA PHE A 298 -19.63 -1.05 20.16
C PHE A 298 -18.66 -1.18 18.99
N ARG A 299 -18.70 -2.31 18.28
CA ARG A 299 -17.97 -2.49 17.03
C ARG A 299 -18.95 -2.69 15.89
N PHE A 300 -18.87 -1.82 14.90
CA PHE A 300 -19.71 -1.86 13.71
C PHE A 300 -18.93 -2.45 12.53
N PHE A 301 -19.65 -3.08 11.62
CA PHE A 301 -19.11 -3.67 10.40
C PHE A 301 -19.85 -3.16 9.17
N ALA A 302 -19.15 -3.04 8.05
CA ALA A 302 -19.71 -2.54 6.79
C ALA A 302 -20.85 -3.41 6.20
N ASP A 303 -21.08 -4.62 6.71
CA ASP A 303 -22.20 -5.50 6.33
C ASP A 303 -23.47 -5.26 7.18
N GLY A 304 -23.48 -4.23 8.02
CA GLY A 304 -24.63 -3.91 8.87
C GLY A 304 -24.69 -4.74 10.16
N LYS A 305 -23.64 -5.49 10.52
CA LYS A 305 -23.54 -6.16 11.82
C LYS A 305 -22.96 -5.24 12.89
N VAL A 306 -23.31 -5.51 14.14
CA VAL A 306 -22.74 -4.82 15.31
C VAL A 306 -22.51 -5.78 16.46
N LEU A 307 -21.41 -5.58 17.17
CA LEU A 307 -21.12 -6.22 18.46
C LEU A 307 -21.26 -5.21 19.57
N MET A 308 -21.85 -5.65 20.68
CA MET A 308 -21.91 -4.89 21.93
C MET A 308 -21.35 -5.72 23.07
N MET A 309 -20.50 -5.12 23.88
CA MET A 309 -19.95 -5.75 25.08
C MET A 309 -19.92 -4.75 26.22
N THR A 310 -20.35 -5.17 27.40
CA THR A 310 -20.30 -4.36 28.63
C THR A 310 -19.43 -5.10 29.64
N THR A 311 -18.31 -4.50 30.06
CA THR A 311 -17.35 -5.12 30.98
C THR A 311 -16.61 -4.08 31.81
N ALA A 312 -16.04 -4.48 32.94
CA ALA A 312 -15.12 -3.66 33.75
C ALA A 312 -13.68 -3.66 33.20
N ASP A 313 -13.39 -4.55 32.24
CA ASP A 313 -12.06 -4.68 31.64
C ASP A 313 -11.68 -3.44 30.82
N GLU A 314 -10.40 -3.05 30.89
CA GLU A 314 -9.86 -1.91 30.17
C GLU A 314 -9.79 -2.11 28.65
N PRO A 315 -9.83 -1.02 27.85
CA PRO A 315 -9.91 -1.09 26.39
C PRO A 315 -8.86 -1.98 25.71
N GLN A 316 -7.63 -2.00 26.21
CA GLN A 316 -6.52 -2.73 25.59
C GLN A 316 -6.80 -4.24 25.48
N GLN A 317 -7.48 -4.82 26.47
CA GLN A 317 -7.83 -6.25 26.48
C GLN A 317 -9.10 -6.53 25.68
N CYS A 318 -10.07 -5.60 25.74
CA CYS A 318 -11.38 -5.74 25.11
C CYS A 318 -11.37 -5.62 23.59
N VAL A 319 -10.52 -4.75 23.03
CA VAL A 319 -10.48 -4.52 21.58
C VAL A 319 -10.14 -5.81 20.81
N VAL A 320 -9.27 -6.66 21.36
CA VAL A 320 -8.86 -7.91 20.72
C VAL A 320 -10.02 -8.91 20.70
N ARG A 321 -10.80 -9.01 21.78
CA ARG A 321 -11.98 -9.90 21.85
C ARG A 321 -13.04 -9.54 20.80
N LEU A 322 -13.13 -8.26 20.47
CA LEU A 322 -14.06 -7.76 19.46
C LEU A 322 -13.57 -7.95 18.02
N LYS A 323 -12.38 -8.53 17.76
CA LYS A 323 -11.81 -8.68 16.40
C LYS A 323 -12.60 -9.65 15.51
N GLN A 324 -13.17 -10.71 16.06
CA GLN A 324 -13.91 -11.69 15.28
C GLN A 324 -15.34 -11.20 15.00
N ARG A 325 -15.82 -11.39 13.76
CA ARG A 325 -17.22 -11.09 13.38
C ARG A 325 -18.23 -11.96 14.12
N VAL A 326 -17.82 -13.17 14.51
CA VAL A 326 -18.64 -14.19 15.17
C VAL A 326 -17.91 -14.65 16.44
N PRO A 327 -17.90 -13.83 17.50
CA PRO A 327 -17.13 -14.12 18.71
C PRO A 327 -17.72 -15.30 19.47
N THR A 328 -16.91 -16.31 19.83
CA THR A 328 -17.40 -17.50 20.56
C THR A 328 -17.90 -17.21 21.98
N GLN A 329 -17.56 -16.05 22.53
CA GLN A 329 -17.87 -15.64 23.90
C GLN A 329 -19.32 -15.14 24.04
N ASN A 330 -20.06 -15.72 24.99
CA ASN A 330 -21.46 -15.36 25.26
C ASN A 330 -21.66 -13.95 25.85
N GLU A 331 -20.60 -13.32 26.34
CA GLU A 331 -20.65 -11.94 26.86
C GLU A 331 -20.79 -10.88 25.76
N ILE A 332 -20.37 -11.22 24.54
CA ILE A 332 -20.46 -10.33 23.39
C ILE A 332 -21.80 -10.53 22.70
N LEU A 333 -22.65 -9.53 22.83
CA LEU A 333 -23.94 -9.51 22.17
C LEU A 333 -23.78 -9.15 20.70
N ARG A 334 -24.62 -9.75 19.87
CA ARG A 334 -24.58 -9.57 18.42
C ARG A 334 -25.90 -9.01 17.93
N GLY A 335 -25.81 -8.20 16.90
CA GLY A 335 -26.99 -7.63 16.29
C GLY A 335 -26.71 -7.05 14.92
N HIS A 336 -27.69 -6.28 14.48
CA HIS A 336 -27.65 -5.56 13.22
C HIS A 336 -27.91 -4.08 13.46
N TYR A 337 -27.43 -3.26 12.55
CA TYR A 337 -27.71 -1.84 12.55
C TYR A 337 -28.11 -1.37 11.15
N ARG A 338 -28.81 -0.25 11.11
CA ARG A 338 -29.05 0.52 9.89
C ARG A 338 -28.74 1.99 10.14
N LEU A 339 -28.25 2.65 9.11
CA LEU A 339 -27.97 4.08 9.12
C LEU A 339 -29.08 4.82 8.37
N HIS A 340 -29.73 5.75 9.07
CA HIS A 340 -30.68 6.68 8.50
C HIS A 340 -30.16 8.10 8.76
N ASP A 341 -29.65 8.75 7.72
CA ASP A 341 -28.97 10.05 7.82
C ASP A 341 -27.83 10.07 8.85
N ASP A 342 -28.02 10.74 9.98
CA ASP A 342 -27.08 10.81 11.10
C ASP A 342 -27.49 9.90 12.28
N ILE A 343 -28.55 9.10 12.15
CA ILE A 343 -29.05 8.21 13.20
C ILE A 343 -28.72 6.76 12.87
N VAL A 344 -28.07 6.09 13.82
CA VAL A 344 -27.79 4.66 13.80
C VAL A 344 -28.84 3.94 14.63
N ILE A 345 -29.64 3.12 13.96
CA ILE A 345 -30.64 2.26 14.60
C ILE A 345 -30.02 0.89 14.79
N VAL A 346 -29.91 0.45 16.04
CA VAL A 346 -29.26 -0.80 16.43
C VAL A 346 -30.26 -1.76 17.06
N VAL A 347 -30.24 -3.01 16.60
CA VAL A 347 -31.05 -4.11 17.13
C VAL A 347 -30.13 -5.24 17.55
N ILE A 348 -30.07 -5.53 18.84
CA ILE A 348 -29.20 -6.57 19.41
C ILE A 348 -30.06 -7.61 20.12
N GLN A 349 -29.81 -8.89 19.85
CA GLN A 349 -30.51 -9.97 20.50
C GLN A 349 -29.59 -10.68 21.49
N ARG A 350 -30.08 -10.89 22.70
CA ARG A 350 -29.43 -11.75 23.67
C ARG A 350 -30.14 -13.09 23.69
N ASN A 351 -29.63 -14.00 22.86
CA ASN A 351 -30.02 -15.40 22.91
C ASN A 351 -29.03 -16.11 23.83
N ARG A 352 -29.46 -16.48 25.05
CA ARG A 352 -28.72 -17.49 25.81
C ARG A 352 -28.93 -18.83 25.09
N PRO A 353 -27.88 -19.65 24.93
CA PRO A 353 -28.06 -20.98 24.37
C PRO A 353 -29.10 -21.71 25.21
N SER A 354 -30.11 -22.27 24.53
CA SER A 354 -31.00 -23.25 25.15
C SER A 354 -30.12 -24.36 25.74
N ALA A 355 -30.43 -24.80 26.96
CA ALA A 355 -29.73 -25.87 27.66
C ALA A 355 -29.64 -27.20 26.86
N ALA A 356 -30.29 -27.29 25.68
CA ALA A 356 -30.23 -28.39 24.75
C ALA A 356 -28.84 -28.66 24.12
N GLY A 357 -27.89 -27.71 24.21
CA GLY A 357 -26.53 -27.89 23.66
C GLY A 357 -25.50 -28.49 24.63
N GLN A 358 -25.81 -28.63 25.92
CA GLN A 358 -24.95 -29.36 26.85
C GLN A 358 -25.23 -30.85 26.69
N MET A 359 -24.35 -31.50 25.93
CA MET A 359 -24.25 -32.95 25.79
C MET A 359 -24.47 -33.62 27.15
N GLN A 360 -25.67 -34.18 27.33
CA GLN A 360 -26.06 -34.80 28.59
C GLN A 360 -25.13 -35.96 28.87
N ARG A 361 -24.34 -35.86 29.95
CA ARG A 361 -23.76 -37.05 30.58
C ARG A 361 -24.92 -37.86 31.14
N PRO A 362 -25.13 -39.12 30.73
CA PRO A 362 -26.25 -39.91 31.21
C PRO A 362 -26.07 -40.17 32.72
N GLY A 363 -27.03 -39.74 33.55
CA GLY A 363 -27.10 -40.13 34.96
C GLY A 363 -27.39 -39.05 36.00
N ARG A 364 -27.45 -37.75 35.65
CA ARG A 364 -27.93 -36.70 36.57
C ARG A 364 -29.22 -36.10 36.04
N LYS A 365 -30.32 -36.23 36.79
CA LYS A 365 -31.55 -35.44 36.59
C LYS A 365 -31.16 -33.96 36.70
N ALA A 366 -30.88 -33.32 35.56
CA ALA A 366 -30.75 -31.89 35.49
C ALA A 366 -32.13 -31.33 35.85
N ARG A 367 -32.22 -30.55 36.94
CA ARG A 367 -33.35 -29.65 37.11
C ARG A 367 -33.36 -28.75 35.89
N ASP A 368 -34.45 -28.79 35.12
CA ASP A 368 -34.73 -27.79 34.09
C ASP A 368 -34.84 -26.43 34.80
N ILE A 369 -33.72 -25.72 34.90
CA ILE A 369 -33.71 -24.33 35.29
C ILE A 369 -34.29 -23.60 34.08
N GLU A 370 -35.60 -23.38 34.11
CA GLU A 370 -36.28 -22.49 33.17
C GLU A 370 -35.48 -21.18 33.12
N PRO A 371 -35.08 -20.68 31.94
CA PRO A 371 -34.38 -19.41 31.87
C PRO A 371 -35.28 -18.33 32.46
N GLU A 372 -34.85 -17.78 33.60
CA GLU A 372 -35.56 -16.77 34.41
C GLU A 372 -35.96 -15.53 33.59
N TYR A 373 -35.27 -15.29 32.48
CA TYR A 373 -35.50 -14.22 31.52
C TYR A 373 -35.54 -14.83 30.10
N GLY A 374 -36.70 -14.73 29.42
CA GLY A 374 -36.88 -15.19 28.03
C GLY A 374 -36.03 -14.42 27.00
N GLN A 375 -36.42 -14.44 25.73
CA GLN A 375 -35.66 -13.75 24.67
C GLN A 375 -35.65 -12.23 24.92
N GLN A 376 -34.45 -11.63 24.91
CA GLN A 376 -34.28 -10.18 25.08
C GLN A 376 -33.77 -9.54 23.79
N THR A 377 -34.47 -8.51 23.34
CA THR A 377 -34.08 -7.68 22.20
C THR A 377 -33.84 -6.24 22.68
N PHE A 378 -32.68 -5.71 22.39
CA PHE A 378 -32.25 -4.36 22.70
C PHE A 378 -32.35 -3.50 21.44
N LEU A 379 -33.14 -2.43 21.52
CA LEU A 379 -33.37 -1.45 20.47
C LEU A 379 -32.72 -0.14 20.91
N MET A 380 -31.79 0.38 20.11
CA MET A 380 -31.05 1.60 20.43
C MET A 380 -31.03 2.53 19.23
N GLU A 381 -31.15 3.82 19.51
CA GLU A 381 -30.93 4.88 18.52
C GLU A 381 -29.76 5.74 18.99
N LEU A 382 -28.76 5.88 18.13
CA LEU A 382 -27.54 6.62 18.41
C LEU A 382 -27.34 7.68 17.33
N GLN A 383 -27.16 8.94 17.73
CA GLN A 383 -26.85 10.03 16.81
C GLN A 383 -25.34 10.15 16.58
N ILE A 384 -24.92 10.22 15.33
CA ILE A 384 -23.54 10.45 14.92
C ILE A 384 -23.19 11.92 15.14
N VAL A 385 -22.15 12.17 15.93
CA VAL A 385 -21.68 13.52 16.23
C VAL A 385 -20.20 13.66 15.84
N SER A 386 -19.90 14.74 15.14
CA SER A 386 -18.54 15.14 14.77
C SER A 386 -17.94 16.06 15.83
N THR A 387 -16.65 15.87 16.13
CA THR A 387 -15.85 16.83 16.90
C THR A 387 -14.99 17.63 15.93
N GLY A 388 -14.67 18.90 16.22
CA GLY A 388 -13.90 19.75 15.30
C GLY A 388 -12.59 19.14 14.78
N LYS A 389 -11.92 18.29 15.57
CA LYS A 389 -10.69 17.58 15.14
C LYS A 389 -10.94 16.19 14.53
N ARG A 390 -12.12 15.60 14.76
CA ARG A 390 -12.41 14.20 14.41
C ARG A 390 -13.88 14.05 13.96
N PRO A 391 -14.13 13.97 12.64
CA PRO A 391 -15.48 13.79 12.14
C PRO A 391 -16.04 12.42 12.56
N PHE A 392 -17.34 12.37 12.86
CA PHE A 392 -18.12 11.16 13.16
C PHE A 392 -17.56 10.29 14.29
N SER A 393 -16.82 10.92 15.20
CA SER A 393 -16.06 10.23 16.24
C SER A 393 -16.86 9.98 17.51
N GLN A 394 -18.09 10.45 17.60
CA GLN A 394 -18.94 10.25 18.76
C GLN A 394 -20.31 9.69 18.36
N LEU A 395 -20.89 8.88 19.25
CA LEU A 395 -22.27 8.43 19.18
C LEU A 395 -23.00 8.86 20.45
N HIS A 396 -24.11 9.59 20.30
CA HIS A 396 -24.92 10.11 21.39
C HIS A 396 -26.20 9.30 21.52
N TRP A 397 -26.58 8.92 22.73
CA TRP A 397 -27.80 8.15 22.98
C TRP A 397 -29.05 9.00 22.70
N LYS A 398 -29.97 8.49 21.88
CA LYS A 398 -31.29 9.10 21.64
C LYS A 398 -32.40 8.27 22.26
N GLN A 399 -32.36 6.95 22.03
CA GLN A 399 -33.32 6.02 22.57
C GLN A 399 -32.63 4.72 22.97
N TYR A 400 -33.11 4.11 24.05
CA TYR A 400 -32.74 2.76 24.43
C TYR A 400 -33.94 2.04 25.04
N THR A 401 -34.33 0.93 24.43
CA THR A 401 -35.48 0.12 24.82
C THR A 401 -35.08 -1.34 24.83
N MET A 402 -35.54 -2.10 25.82
CA MET A 402 -35.43 -3.56 25.86
C MET A 402 -36.83 -4.15 25.76
N VAL A 403 -37.00 -5.05 24.80
CA VAL A 403 -38.18 -5.88 24.64
C VAL A 403 -37.83 -7.28 25.15
N GLN A 404 -38.58 -7.76 26.14
CA GLN A 404 -38.44 -9.11 26.68
C GLN A 404 -39.69 -9.93 26.36
N GLN A 405 -39.52 -11.05 25.68
CA GLN A 405 -40.59 -11.97 25.32
C GLN A 405 -40.56 -13.21 26.21
N ARG A 406 -41.67 -13.52 26.88
CA ARG A 406 -41.86 -14.73 27.69
C ARG A 406 -43.30 -15.22 27.56
N ASN A 407 -43.50 -16.51 27.26
CA ASN A 407 -44.83 -17.14 27.19
C ASN A 407 -45.84 -16.35 26.32
N ASN A 408 -45.43 -15.90 25.13
CA ASN A 408 -46.19 -15.00 24.24
C ASN A 408 -46.61 -13.64 24.82
N GLN A 409 -46.11 -13.27 26.01
CA GLN A 409 -46.25 -11.93 26.55
C GLN A 409 -44.96 -11.13 26.29
N GLU A 410 -45.16 -9.90 25.83
CA GLU A 410 -44.09 -8.95 25.55
C GLU A 410 -44.06 -7.89 26.65
N LYS A 411 -42.90 -7.71 27.30
CA LYS A 411 -42.66 -6.63 28.23
C LYS A 411 -41.60 -5.70 27.67
N THR A 412 -41.97 -4.44 27.50
CA THR A 412 -41.10 -3.40 26.99
C THR A 412 -40.65 -2.48 28.11
N THR A 413 -39.34 -2.30 28.25
CA THR A 413 -38.71 -1.42 29.24
C THR A 413 -37.93 -0.34 28.50
N GLN A 414 -38.30 0.92 28.70
CA GLN A 414 -37.54 2.06 28.19
C GLN A 414 -36.55 2.53 29.25
N PHE A 415 -35.29 2.77 28.85
CA PHE A 415 -34.26 3.23 29.76
C PHE A 415 -34.20 4.76 29.78
N GLU A 416 -34.00 5.31 30.97
CA GLU A 416 -33.71 6.73 31.16
C GLU A 416 -32.24 7.02 30.81
N LEU A 417 -32.02 7.88 29.81
CA LEU A 417 -30.72 8.17 29.22
C LEU A 417 -30.03 9.37 29.88
N THR A 418 -29.76 9.28 31.18
CA THR A 418 -28.96 10.30 31.87
C THR A 418 -27.49 10.24 31.46
N THR A 419 -26.83 11.38 31.32
CA THR A 419 -25.41 11.48 30.93
C THR A 419 -24.47 10.70 31.85
N THR A 420 -24.85 10.53 33.12
CA THR A 420 -24.08 9.74 34.09
C THR A 420 -24.15 8.24 33.80
N LYS A 421 -25.34 7.71 33.46
CA LYS A 421 -25.54 6.28 33.17
C LYS A 421 -25.17 5.91 31.73
N TYR A 422 -25.44 6.82 30.80
CA TYR A 422 -25.26 6.66 29.36
C TYR A 422 -24.51 7.85 28.75
N PRO A 423 -23.21 8.02 29.09
CA PRO A 423 -22.38 9.02 28.44
C PRO A 423 -22.16 8.68 26.96
N PRO A 424 -21.81 9.68 26.12
CA PRO A 424 -21.50 9.47 24.71
C PRO A 424 -20.45 8.37 24.50
N LEU A 425 -20.57 7.65 23.39
CA LEU A 425 -19.54 6.71 22.98
C LEU A 425 -18.50 7.42 22.12
N TYR A 426 -17.23 7.25 22.45
CA TYR A 426 -16.11 7.85 21.73
C TYR A 426 -15.40 6.82 20.88
N PHE A 427 -15.13 7.16 19.63
CA PHE A 427 -14.42 6.28 18.71
C PHE A 427 -12.94 6.14 19.11
N SER A 428 -12.56 4.91 19.40
CA SER A 428 -11.18 4.49 19.64
C SER A 428 -10.69 3.66 18.46
N ARG A 429 -9.63 4.15 17.84
CA ARG A 429 -9.00 3.55 16.67
C ARG A 429 -8.12 2.37 17.10
N VAL A 430 -8.11 1.31 16.31
CA VAL A 430 -7.13 0.21 16.43
C VAL A 430 -6.13 0.20 15.26
N LYS A 431 -5.01 -0.51 15.43
CA LYS A 431 -3.99 -0.66 14.38
C LYS A 431 -4.55 -1.41 13.18
N SER A 432 -5.13 -2.59 13.43
CA SER A 432 -5.88 -3.35 12.45
C SER A 432 -6.79 -4.38 13.13
N TYR A 433 -8.01 -4.53 12.62
CA TYR A 433 -8.84 -5.71 12.87
C TYR A 433 -8.77 -6.75 11.74
N HIS A 434 -8.35 -6.33 10.55
CA HIS A 434 -8.42 -7.09 9.30
C HIS A 434 -7.00 -7.20 8.75
N GLN A 435 -6.44 -8.40 8.80
CA GLN A 435 -5.14 -8.70 8.19
C GLN A 435 -5.31 -9.29 6.79
N GLU A 436 -6.46 -9.89 6.53
CA GLU A 436 -6.80 -10.56 5.28
C GLU A 436 -8.14 -10.03 4.78
N SER A 437 -8.34 -10.09 3.46
CA SER A 437 -9.58 -9.68 2.80
C SER A 437 -10.35 -10.91 2.34
N GLU A 438 -11.59 -11.07 2.80
CA GLU A 438 -12.45 -12.20 2.43
C GLU A 438 -13.03 -12.06 1.00
N GLY A 439 -12.98 -10.85 0.42
CA GLY A 439 -13.45 -10.60 -0.93
C GLY A 439 -13.27 -9.14 -1.37
N PRO A 440 -13.37 -8.86 -2.68
CA PRO A 440 -13.22 -7.51 -3.21
C PRO A 440 -14.44 -6.65 -2.88
N LEU A 441 -14.23 -5.34 -2.91
CA LEU A 441 -15.31 -4.36 -2.92
C LEU A 441 -16.21 -4.62 -4.13
N LYS A 442 -17.50 -4.84 -3.83
CA LYS A 442 -18.59 -5.08 -4.78
C LYS A 442 -19.69 -4.07 -4.57
#